data_AF-A0A1G6DIE5-F1
#
_entry.id   AF-A0A1G6DIE5-F1
#
_cell.length_a   1.000
_cell.length_b   1.000
_cell.length_c   1.000
_cell.angle_alpha   90.00
_cell.angle_beta   90.00
_cell.angle_gamma   90.00
#
_symmetry.space_group_name_H-M   'P 1'
#
loop_
_entity.id
_entity.type
_entity.pdbx_description
1 polymer ?
#
loop_
_entity_poly.entity_id
_entity_poly.type
_entity_poly.pdbx_seq_one_letter_code
_entity_poly.pdbx_strand_id
1 'polypeptide(L)'
;MKHETSRQLYDYWDRVRDGSPAPRRSEIEPSDIRGILADTFILEAVDRETANVRLAGTRMCSLYGREIKGQGFLDLWSDDDRQAVATLATAVCEDGAGAVISANLFANRVRPVHCEFLLLPLRHGGPTFDRILGSCAVFNRPYWFGSDPIIRQRIVSLRLVWPDDRPHFMRPFLERRGSVPPAVAGGMRRHGHLFVVDGGKS
;
A
#
# COMPACT_ATOMS: atom_id res chain seq x y z
N MET A 1 -9.75 7.90 -0.73
CA MET A 1 -10.29 7.12 0.40
C MET A 1 -11.65 7.69 0.72
N LYS A 2 -12.67 6.84 0.85
CA LYS A 2 -14.05 7.27 1.10
C LYS A 2 -14.47 7.01 2.55
N HIS A 3 -13.93 5.97 3.18
CA HIS A 3 -14.30 5.62 4.55
C HIS A 3 -13.51 6.46 5.57
N GLU A 4 -14.13 6.78 6.70
CA GLU A 4 -13.48 7.52 7.79
C GLU A 4 -12.32 6.72 8.41
N THR A 5 -12.54 5.45 8.75
CA THR A 5 -11.48 4.52 9.21
C THR A 5 -10.22 4.55 8.35
N SER A 6 -10.36 4.45 7.02
CA SER A 6 -9.21 4.49 6.11
C SER A 6 -8.49 5.83 6.16
N ARG A 7 -9.24 6.95 6.21
CA ARG A 7 -8.64 8.29 6.36
C ARG A 7 -7.88 8.42 7.68
N GLN A 8 -8.49 8.03 8.79
CA GLN A 8 -7.84 8.07 10.10
C GLN A 8 -6.57 7.22 10.15
N LEU A 9 -6.59 6.02 9.56
CA LEU A 9 -5.39 5.16 9.51
C LEU A 9 -4.30 5.77 8.62
N TYR A 10 -4.68 6.33 7.48
CA TYR A 10 -3.74 7.01 6.58
C TYR A 10 -3.09 8.21 7.24
N ASP A 11 -3.89 9.11 7.84
CA ASP A 11 -3.38 10.32 8.50
C ASP A 11 -2.46 9.97 9.68
N TYR A 12 -2.77 8.90 10.41
CA TYR A 12 -1.88 8.36 11.44
C TYR A 12 -0.56 7.85 10.85
N TRP A 13 -0.63 7.00 9.84
CA TRP A 13 0.54 6.43 9.18
C TRP A 13 1.43 7.51 8.55
N ASP A 14 0.83 8.52 7.93
CA ASP A 14 1.51 9.66 7.32
C ASP A 14 2.21 10.54 8.36
N ARG A 15 1.60 10.70 9.54
CA ARG A 15 2.24 11.37 10.67
C ARG A 15 3.41 10.58 11.21
N VAL A 16 3.28 9.26 11.35
CA VAL A 16 4.36 8.41 11.92
C VAL A 16 5.54 8.28 10.96
N ARG A 17 5.29 8.23 9.64
CA ARG A 17 6.39 8.12 8.66
C ARG A 17 7.25 9.38 8.59
N ASP A 18 6.71 10.55 8.95
CA ASP A 18 7.43 11.83 9.02
C ASP A 18 8.33 12.10 7.79
N GLY A 19 7.74 12.00 6.59
CA GLY A 19 8.44 12.19 5.31
C GLY A 19 9.31 11.00 4.85
N SER A 20 9.49 9.97 5.66
CA SER A 20 10.07 8.69 5.23
C SER A 20 9.14 7.95 4.26
N PRO A 21 9.66 7.03 3.42
CA PRO A 21 8.83 6.21 2.54
C PRO A 21 7.78 5.37 3.26
N ALA A 22 8.15 4.82 4.42
CA ALA A 22 7.27 4.06 5.28
C ALA A 22 7.83 4.07 6.72
N PRO A 23 6.96 4.08 7.73
CA PRO A 23 7.38 3.94 9.12
C PRO A 23 7.82 2.50 9.40
N ARG A 24 8.63 2.33 10.44
CA ARG A 24 8.96 1.02 10.99
C ARG A 24 7.74 0.46 11.72
N ARG A 25 7.56 -0.85 11.67
CA ARG A 25 6.51 -1.51 12.45
C ARG A 25 6.63 -1.21 13.95
N SER A 26 7.84 -1.04 14.48
CA SER A 26 8.05 -0.70 15.90
C SER A 26 7.59 0.70 16.29
N GLU A 27 7.42 1.61 15.33
CA GLU A 27 6.94 2.98 15.56
C GLU A 27 5.40 3.05 15.59
N ILE A 28 4.73 1.99 15.14
CA ILE A 28 3.27 1.89 15.16
C ILE A 28 2.80 1.54 16.57
N GLU A 29 2.31 2.55 17.27
CA GLU A 29 1.69 2.50 18.60
C GLU A 29 0.17 2.25 18.49
N PRO A 30 -0.34 1.07 18.87
CA PRO A 30 -1.77 0.74 18.75
C PRO A 30 -2.69 1.69 19.50
N SER A 31 -2.25 2.24 20.63
CA SER A 31 -3.08 3.11 21.48
C SER A 31 -3.50 4.42 20.77
N ASP A 32 -2.68 4.92 19.84
CA ASP A 32 -2.96 6.11 19.03
C ASP A 32 -4.11 5.91 18.03
N ILE A 33 -4.36 4.66 17.62
CA ILE A 33 -5.41 4.28 16.67
C ILE A 33 -6.52 3.45 17.31
N ARG A 34 -6.67 3.52 18.64
CA ARG A 34 -7.63 2.71 19.42
C ARG A 34 -9.06 2.71 18.89
N GLY A 35 -9.52 3.81 18.30
CA GLY A 35 -10.88 3.94 17.74
C GLY A 35 -11.13 3.04 16.53
N ILE A 36 -10.07 2.73 15.78
CA ILE A 36 -10.13 1.95 14.53
C ILE A 36 -9.45 0.59 14.64
N LEU A 37 -8.74 0.28 15.74
CA LEU A 37 -7.98 -0.96 15.91
C LEU A 37 -8.76 -2.23 15.53
N ALA A 38 -10.05 -2.28 15.86
CA ALA A 38 -10.89 -3.44 15.58
C ALA A 38 -11.08 -3.71 14.07
N ASP A 39 -10.90 -2.69 13.22
CA ASP A 39 -10.97 -2.76 11.77
C ASP A 39 -9.57 -2.87 11.11
N THR A 40 -8.50 -2.79 11.89
CA THR A 40 -7.12 -2.84 11.38
C THR A 40 -6.57 -4.26 11.28
N PHE A 41 -5.60 -4.46 10.42
CA PHE A 41 -4.84 -5.70 10.29
C PHE A 41 -3.39 -5.41 9.92
N ILE A 42 -2.54 -6.41 10.09
CA ILE A 42 -1.14 -6.38 9.65
C ILE A 42 -0.88 -7.62 8.83
N LEU A 43 -0.34 -7.43 7.63
CA LEU A 43 0.12 -8.51 6.77
C LEU A 43 1.64 -8.60 6.81
N GLU A 44 2.13 -9.81 6.58
CA GLU A 44 3.51 -10.11 6.23
C GLU A 44 3.54 -10.61 4.80
N ALA A 45 4.20 -9.85 3.94
CA ALA A 45 4.49 -10.28 2.57
C ALA A 45 5.70 -11.22 2.61
N VAL A 46 5.46 -12.49 2.32
CA VAL A 46 6.50 -13.53 2.29
C VAL A 46 7.17 -13.53 0.91
N ASP A 47 6.35 -13.43 -0.13
CA ASP A 47 6.76 -13.30 -1.52
C ASP A 47 5.63 -12.59 -2.31
N ARG A 48 5.75 -12.50 -3.64
CA ARG A 48 4.80 -11.79 -4.51
C ARG A 48 3.40 -12.41 -4.54
N GLU A 49 3.29 -13.70 -4.22
CA GLU A 49 2.06 -14.49 -4.30
C GLU A 49 1.57 -14.94 -2.92
N THR A 50 2.27 -14.54 -1.85
CA THR A 50 2.01 -14.98 -0.47
C THR A 50 2.05 -13.79 0.50
N ALA A 51 0.88 -13.45 1.04
CA ALA A 51 0.74 -12.46 2.11
C ALA A 51 -0.05 -13.06 3.27
N ASN A 52 0.56 -13.17 4.45
CA ASN A 52 -0.04 -13.80 5.63
C ASN A 52 -0.53 -12.76 6.63
N VAL A 53 -1.73 -12.95 7.17
CA VAL A 53 -2.30 -12.10 8.22
C VAL A 53 -1.56 -12.37 9.54
N ARG A 54 -0.86 -11.38 10.09
CA ARG A 54 -0.14 -11.49 11.38
C ARG A 54 -0.93 -10.94 12.55
N LEU A 55 -1.78 -9.95 12.27
CA LEU A 55 -2.71 -9.38 13.22
C LEU A 55 -4.01 -9.08 12.48
N ALA A 56 -5.14 -9.33 13.13
CA ALA A 56 -6.45 -8.91 12.66
C ALA A 56 -7.26 -8.36 13.82
N GLY A 57 -7.88 -7.21 13.61
CA GLY A 57 -8.80 -6.61 14.55
C GLY A 57 -10.07 -7.44 14.71
N THR A 58 -10.72 -7.27 15.85
CA THR A 58 -11.88 -8.10 16.24
C THR A 58 -13.06 -7.98 15.28
N ARG A 59 -13.32 -6.80 14.70
CA ARG A 59 -14.40 -6.63 13.70
C ARG A 59 -14.10 -7.38 12.41
N MET A 60 -12.83 -7.43 12.01
CA MET A 60 -12.42 -8.23 10.86
C MET A 60 -12.62 -9.73 11.13
N CYS A 61 -12.22 -10.23 12.31
CA CYS A 61 -12.51 -11.62 12.70
C CYS A 61 -14.02 -11.92 12.74
N SER A 62 -14.84 -10.99 13.25
CA SER A 62 -16.30 -11.12 13.23
C SER A 62 -16.89 -11.17 11.82
N LEU A 63 -16.34 -10.41 10.85
CA LEU A 63 -16.77 -10.48 9.44
C LEU A 63 -16.60 -11.88 8.86
N TYR A 64 -15.47 -12.52 9.13
CA TYR A 64 -15.18 -13.86 8.60
C TYR A 64 -15.70 -14.99 9.49
N GLY A 65 -16.33 -14.66 10.63
CA GLY A 65 -16.86 -15.60 11.62
C GLY A 65 -15.80 -16.48 12.28
N ARG A 66 -14.52 -16.12 12.18
CA ARG A 66 -13.38 -16.88 12.71
C ARG A 66 -12.17 -15.99 12.91
N GLU A 67 -11.22 -16.45 13.70
CA GLU A 67 -9.89 -15.83 13.73
C GLU A 67 -9.20 -16.03 12.38
N ILE A 68 -8.78 -14.94 11.75
CA ILE A 68 -8.08 -14.96 10.45
C ILE A 68 -6.56 -14.79 10.59
N LYS A 69 -6.05 -14.67 11.82
CA LYS A 69 -4.60 -14.64 12.06
C LYS A 69 -3.97 -15.94 11.55
N GLY A 70 -2.83 -15.82 10.89
CA GLY A 70 -2.11 -16.92 10.25
C GLY A 70 -2.66 -17.35 8.90
N GLN A 71 -3.80 -16.82 8.46
CA GLN A 71 -4.38 -17.15 7.15
C GLN A 71 -3.73 -16.32 6.03
N GLY A 72 -3.76 -16.86 4.81
CA GLY A 72 -3.38 -16.12 3.61
C GLY A 72 -4.40 -15.04 3.29
N PHE A 73 -3.96 -13.78 3.22
CA PHE A 73 -4.82 -12.65 2.85
C PHE A 73 -5.35 -12.78 1.41
N LEU A 74 -4.53 -13.32 0.50
CA LEU A 74 -4.89 -13.53 -0.90
C LEU A 74 -5.96 -14.60 -1.08
N ASP A 75 -6.05 -15.56 -0.16
CA ASP A 75 -7.06 -16.63 -0.17
C ASP A 75 -8.47 -16.11 0.22
N LEU A 76 -8.57 -14.86 0.70
CA LEU A 76 -9.87 -14.23 0.99
C LEU A 76 -10.57 -13.73 -0.29
N TRP A 77 -9.83 -13.60 -1.39
CA TRP A 77 -10.30 -13.08 -2.68
C TRP A 77 -10.69 -14.20 -3.64
N SER A 78 -11.58 -13.93 -4.59
CA SER A 78 -11.84 -14.91 -5.66
C SER A 78 -10.63 -15.10 -6.57
N ASP A 79 -10.54 -16.25 -7.23
CA ASP A 79 -9.46 -16.58 -8.16
C ASP A 79 -9.22 -15.48 -9.22
N ASP A 80 -10.31 -14.93 -9.77
CA ASP A 80 -10.27 -13.81 -10.74
C ASP A 80 -9.56 -12.56 -10.21
N ASP A 81 -9.65 -12.32 -8.91
CA ASP A 81 -9.17 -11.11 -8.23
C ASP A 81 -7.83 -11.33 -7.53
N ARG A 82 -7.46 -12.58 -7.25
CA ARG A 82 -6.26 -12.96 -6.48
C ARG A 82 -5.01 -12.32 -7.06
N GLN A 83 -4.79 -12.44 -8.37
CA GLN A 83 -3.60 -11.89 -9.04
C GLN A 83 -3.55 -10.37 -8.97
N ALA A 84 -4.70 -9.70 -9.08
CA ALA A 84 -4.76 -8.24 -9.01
C ALA A 84 -4.38 -7.74 -7.60
N VAL A 85 -4.82 -8.44 -6.56
CA VAL A 85 -4.47 -8.11 -5.17
C VAL A 85 -3.02 -8.45 -4.86
N ALA A 86 -2.51 -9.58 -5.35
CA ALA A 86 -1.10 -9.96 -5.21
C ALA A 86 -0.17 -8.90 -5.83
N THR A 87 -0.50 -8.47 -7.05
CA THR A 87 0.21 -7.38 -7.74
C THR A 87 0.15 -6.08 -6.93
N LEU A 88 -1.01 -5.74 -6.38
CA LEU A 88 -1.18 -4.53 -5.58
C LEU A 88 -0.41 -4.57 -4.27
N ALA A 89 -0.43 -5.70 -3.55
CA ALA A 89 0.34 -5.91 -2.33
C ALA A 89 1.85 -5.85 -2.62
N THR A 90 2.29 -6.40 -3.76
CA THR A 90 3.67 -6.28 -4.23
C THR A 90 4.04 -4.81 -4.47
N ALA A 91 3.20 -4.02 -5.14
CA ALA A 91 3.46 -2.58 -5.34
C ALA A 91 3.55 -1.81 -4.01
N VAL A 92 2.73 -2.16 -3.02
CA VAL A 92 2.84 -1.60 -1.66
C VAL A 92 4.22 -1.93 -1.07
N CYS A 93 4.65 -3.18 -1.18
CA CYS A 93 5.88 -3.68 -0.58
C CYS A 93 7.19 -3.32 -1.30
N GLU A 94 7.16 -3.16 -2.62
CA GLU A 94 8.34 -2.86 -3.45
C GLU A 94 8.45 -1.36 -3.73
N ASP A 95 7.32 -0.67 -3.99
CA ASP A 95 7.32 0.73 -4.42
C ASP A 95 6.99 1.71 -3.30
N GLY A 96 6.64 1.23 -2.11
CA GLY A 96 6.22 2.07 -0.98
C GLY A 96 4.92 2.83 -1.25
N ALA A 97 4.09 2.34 -2.18
CA ALA A 97 2.79 2.93 -2.47
C ALA A 97 1.78 2.58 -1.37
N GLY A 98 0.83 3.48 -1.10
CA GLY A 98 -0.43 3.11 -0.46
C GLY A 98 -1.40 2.52 -1.50
N ALA A 99 -2.34 1.69 -1.07
CA ALA A 99 -3.37 1.16 -1.95
C ALA A 99 -4.75 1.14 -1.31
N VAL A 100 -5.77 1.47 -2.09
CA VAL A 100 -7.17 1.46 -1.68
C VAL A 100 -7.94 0.50 -2.59
N ILE A 101 -8.67 -0.43 -1.97
CA ILE A 101 -9.52 -1.40 -2.66
C ILE A 101 -10.95 -1.17 -2.20
N SER A 102 -11.86 -0.92 -3.13
CA SER A 102 -13.30 -1.06 -2.85
C SER A 102 -13.72 -2.46 -3.24
N ALA A 103 -14.42 -3.17 -2.36
CA ALA A 103 -14.82 -4.55 -2.56
C ALA A 103 -16.26 -4.81 -2.08
N ASN A 104 -16.88 -5.83 -2.66
CA ASN A 104 -18.12 -6.41 -2.21
C ASN A 104 -17.81 -7.70 -1.43
N LEU A 105 -18.27 -7.78 -0.20
CA LEU A 105 -18.15 -8.95 0.66
C LEU A 105 -19.43 -9.77 0.57
N PHE A 106 -19.32 -11.03 0.19
CA PHE A 106 -20.45 -11.95 0.00
C PHE A 106 -20.52 -12.95 1.15
N ALA A 107 -21.71 -13.10 1.72
CA ALA A 107 -22.10 -14.16 2.64
C ALA A 107 -23.22 -14.99 2.01
N ASN A 108 -23.56 -16.14 2.61
CA ASN A 108 -24.43 -17.13 1.98
C ASN A 108 -25.89 -16.67 1.83
N ARG A 109 -26.47 -16.08 2.90
CA ARG A 109 -27.92 -15.84 3.01
C ARG A 109 -28.33 -14.38 2.98
N VAL A 110 -27.36 -13.49 2.85
CA VAL A 110 -27.53 -12.06 3.09
C VAL A 110 -26.96 -11.25 1.93
N ARG A 111 -27.42 -10.00 1.80
CA ARG A 111 -26.95 -9.12 0.73
C ARG A 111 -25.46 -8.82 0.87
N PRO A 112 -24.74 -8.62 -0.24
CA PRO A 112 -23.34 -8.23 -0.19
C PRO A 112 -23.15 -6.90 0.56
N VAL A 113 -22.02 -6.79 1.26
CA VAL A 113 -21.63 -5.58 2.00
C VAL A 113 -20.51 -4.88 1.25
N HIS A 114 -20.65 -3.58 1.05
CA HIS A 114 -19.58 -2.74 0.51
C HIS A 114 -18.52 -2.46 1.58
N CYS A 115 -17.27 -2.70 1.24
CA CYS A 115 -16.11 -2.50 2.09
C CYS A 115 -15.02 -1.72 1.37
N GLU A 116 -14.26 -0.93 2.12
CA GLU A 116 -13.00 -0.32 1.68
C GLU A 116 -11.85 -0.97 2.45
N PHE A 117 -10.88 -1.53 1.72
CA PHE A 117 -9.58 -1.91 2.25
C PHE A 117 -8.56 -0.81 1.97
N LEU A 118 -7.73 -0.51 2.97
CA LEU A 118 -6.54 0.32 2.83
C LEU A 118 -5.32 -0.53 3.15
N LEU A 119 -4.28 -0.44 2.34
CA LEU A 119 -3.00 -1.11 2.51
C LEU A 119 -1.90 -0.06 2.48
N LEU A 120 -1.03 -0.07 3.49
CA LEU A 120 0.05 0.89 3.68
C LEU A 120 1.33 0.16 4.04
N PRO A 121 2.48 0.55 3.45
CA PRO A 121 3.73 -0.15 3.68
C PRO A 121 4.26 0.13 5.08
N LEU A 122 4.90 -0.88 5.66
CA LEU A 122 5.68 -0.80 6.89
C LEU A 122 7.04 -1.46 6.67
N ARG A 123 8.05 -1.01 7.42
CA ARG A 123 9.37 -1.63 7.46
C ARG A 123 9.51 -2.56 8.66
N HIS A 124 10.02 -3.77 8.45
CA HIS A 124 10.42 -4.65 9.54
C HIS A 124 11.78 -5.29 9.21
N GLY A 125 12.82 -4.91 9.98
CA GLY A 125 14.11 -5.63 9.97
C GLY A 125 14.99 -5.55 8.71
N GLY A 126 14.74 -4.67 7.73
CA GLY A 126 15.55 -4.58 6.51
C GLY A 126 15.35 -3.32 5.63
N PRO A 127 15.95 -3.30 4.42
CA PRO A 127 15.77 -2.21 3.44
C PRO A 127 14.43 -2.28 2.69
N THR A 128 13.74 -3.41 2.71
CA THR A 128 12.45 -3.64 2.03
C THR A 128 11.25 -3.41 2.95
N PHE A 129 10.06 -3.23 2.35
CA PHE A 129 8.79 -3.17 3.08
C PHE A 129 8.15 -4.57 3.10
N ASP A 130 8.39 -5.34 4.16
CA ASP A 130 7.91 -6.71 4.32
C ASP A 130 6.65 -6.81 5.20
N ARG A 131 6.13 -5.67 5.66
CA ARG A 131 4.88 -5.58 6.43
C ARG A 131 3.93 -4.60 5.77
N ILE A 132 2.65 -4.89 5.86
CA ILE A 132 1.57 -4.00 5.40
C ILE A 132 0.66 -3.73 6.57
N LEU A 133 0.46 -2.46 6.92
CA LEU A 133 -0.61 -2.00 7.80
C LEU A 133 -1.86 -1.78 6.95
N GLY A 134 -3.01 -2.28 7.40
CA GLY A 134 -4.25 -2.05 6.67
C GLY A 134 -5.48 -1.90 7.54
N SER A 135 -6.56 -1.47 6.92
CA SER A 135 -7.91 -1.47 7.49
C SER A 135 -8.90 -2.13 6.55
N CYS A 136 -9.92 -2.76 7.12
CA CYS A 136 -11.09 -3.32 6.44
C CYS A 136 -12.33 -2.61 6.99
N ALA A 137 -12.91 -1.68 6.24
CA ALA A 137 -13.96 -0.79 6.73
C ALA A 137 -15.26 -0.94 5.92
N VAL A 138 -16.32 -1.40 6.59
CA VAL A 138 -17.64 -1.59 5.96
C VAL A 138 -18.45 -0.28 5.98
N PHE A 139 -18.99 0.14 4.83
CA PHE A 139 -19.72 1.42 4.72
C PHE A 139 -21.05 1.43 5.47
N ASN A 140 -21.76 0.32 5.43
CA ASN A 140 -23.03 0.14 6.13
C ASN A 140 -22.94 -1.15 6.92
N ARG A 141 -22.93 -1.05 8.25
CA ARG A 141 -22.82 -2.23 9.10
C ARG A 141 -24.13 -3.02 9.02
N PRO A 142 -24.13 -4.26 8.50
CA PRO A 142 -25.32 -5.07 8.47
C PRO A 142 -25.72 -5.50 9.88
N TYR A 143 -27.02 -5.72 10.10
CA TYR A 143 -27.55 -6.24 11.36
C TYR A 143 -27.05 -7.66 11.69
N TRP A 144 -26.64 -8.42 10.68
CA TRP A 144 -26.17 -9.83 10.79
C TRP A 144 -24.66 -9.96 10.98
N PHE A 145 -23.95 -8.85 11.20
CA PHE A 145 -22.50 -8.85 11.38
C PHE A 145 -22.08 -9.80 12.52
N GLY A 146 -21.32 -10.86 12.18
CA GLY A 146 -20.91 -11.91 13.12
C GLY A 146 -21.81 -13.16 13.15
N SER A 147 -22.94 -13.16 12.45
CA SER A 147 -23.85 -14.32 12.36
C SER A 147 -23.72 -15.08 11.02
N ASP A 148 -23.60 -14.35 9.91
CA ASP A 148 -23.36 -14.91 8.58
C ASP A 148 -21.95 -14.54 8.10
N PRO A 149 -20.99 -15.50 8.08
CA PRO A 149 -19.61 -15.19 7.73
C PRO A 149 -19.45 -14.85 6.25
N ILE A 150 -18.53 -13.92 5.96
CA ILE A 150 -18.08 -13.66 4.59
C ILE A 150 -17.32 -14.88 4.06
N ILE A 151 -17.76 -15.39 2.92
CA ILE A 151 -17.20 -16.57 2.25
C ILE A 151 -16.42 -16.22 0.98
N ARG A 152 -16.64 -15.03 0.42
CA ARG A 152 -15.99 -14.55 -0.79
C ARG A 152 -16.01 -13.03 -0.80
N GLN A 153 -14.99 -12.42 -1.39
CA GLN A 153 -15.04 -11.00 -1.73
C GLN A 153 -14.62 -10.77 -3.18
N ARG A 154 -15.18 -9.73 -3.79
CA ARG A 154 -14.85 -9.29 -5.14
C ARG A 154 -14.47 -7.83 -5.20
N ILE A 155 -13.49 -7.52 -6.03
CA ILE A 155 -13.01 -6.16 -6.27
C ILE A 155 -14.07 -5.39 -7.06
N VAL A 156 -14.35 -4.17 -6.63
CA VAL A 156 -15.13 -3.17 -7.37
C VAL A 156 -14.21 -2.16 -8.03
N SER A 157 -13.16 -1.72 -7.31
CA SER A 157 -12.15 -0.81 -7.86
C SER A 157 -10.85 -0.87 -7.05
N LEU A 158 -9.73 -0.61 -7.72
CA LEU A 158 -8.40 -0.50 -7.13
C LEU A 158 -7.81 0.88 -7.43
N ARG A 159 -7.05 1.43 -6.49
CA ARG A 159 -6.29 2.67 -6.69
C ARG A 159 -5.00 2.64 -5.88
N LEU A 160 -3.90 3.04 -6.50
CA LEU A 160 -2.65 3.38 -5.81
C LEU A 160 -2.68 4.83 -5.31
N VAL A 161 -2.13 5.05 -4.14
CA VAL A 161 -1.99 6.34 -3.48
C VAL A 161 -0.51 6.56 -3.22
N TRP A 162 0.05 7.62 -3.81
CA TRP A 162 1.44 8.00 -3.61
C TRP A 162 1.50 9.12 -2.58
N PRO A 163 2.15 8.93 -1.42
CA PRO A 163 2.18 9.93 -0.36
C PRO A 163 2.83 11.24 -0.78
N ASP A 164 3.86 11.16 -1.65
CA ASP A 164 4.65 12.31 -2.09
C ASP A 164 4.47 12.60 -3.60
N ASP A 165 3.33 12.18 -4.20
CA ASP A 165 3.00 12.28 -5.63
C ASP A 165 4.04 11.63 -6.58
N ARG A 166 4.94 10.79 -6.06
CA ARG A 166 6.04 10.17 -6.82
C ARG A 166 6.27 8.73 -6.38
N PRO A 167 6.54 7.80 -7.33
CA PRO A 167 6.93 6.45 -6.97
C PRO A 167 8.30 6.40 -6.31
N HIS A 168 8.47 5.63 -5.22
CA HIS A 168 9.78 5.56 -4.55
C HIS A 168 10.87 4.96 -5.43
N PHE A 169 10.54 4.03 -6.35
CA PHE A 169 11.51 3.50 -7.32
C PHE A 169 12.08 4.56 -8.27
N MET A 170 11.46 5.74 -8.39
CA MET A 170 11.98 6.86 -9.18
C MET A 170 12.96 7.76 -8.43
N ARG A 171 13.12 7.63 -7.09
CA ARG A 171 14.04 8.46 -6.29
C ARG A 171 15.53 8.27 -6.64
N PRO A 172 16.05 7.06 -6.91
CA PRO A 172 17.49 6.88 -7.18
C PRO A 172 17.97 7.48 -8.53
N PHE A 173 17.08 7.70 -9.50
CA PHE A 173 17.49 8.10 -10.84
C PHE A 173 17.67 9.61 -11.01
N LEU A 174 16.95 10.42 -10.23
CA LEU A 174 16.97 11.89 -10.36
C LEU A 174 17.93 12.57 -9.37
N GLU A 175 18.19 12.00 -8.20
CA GLU A 175 19.17 12.56 -7.25
C GLU A 175 20.62 12.44 -7.77
N ARG A 176 20.90 11.45 -8.63
CA ARG A 176 22.20 11.34 -9.33
C ARG A 176 22.43 12.41 -10.41
N ARG A 177 21.41 13.21 -10.77
CA ARG A 177 21.57 14.35 -11.69
C ARG A 177 21.84 15.68 -10.98
N GLY A 178 22.11 15.65 -9.66
CA GLY A 178 22.43 16.84 -8.86
C GLY A 178 23.90 17.26 -8.83
N SER A 179 24.86 16.43 -9.25
CA SER A 179 26.26 16.87 -9.38
C SER A 179 26.51 17.36 -10.80
N VAL A 180 26.29 18.65 -11.03
CA VAL A 180 26.89 19.34 -12.17
C VAL A 180 28.41 19.19 -12.02
N PRO A 181 29.14 18.53 -12.95
CA PRO A 181 30.59 18.58 -12.92
C PRO A 181 31.02 20.04 -13.09
N PRO A 182 32.09 20.52 -12.43
CA PRO A 182 32.56 21.88 -12.63
C PRO A 182 32.82 22.08 -14.13
N ALA A 183 32.13 23.06 -14.71
CA ALA A 183 32.22 23.38 -16.11
C ALA A 183 33.69 23.68 -16.46
N VAL A 184 34.30 22.79 -17.24
CA VAL A 184 35.56 23.08 -17.94
C VAL A 184 35.23 24.20 -18.92
N ALA A 185 35.75 25.39 -18.65
CA ALA A 185 35.66 26.55 -19.51
C ALA A 185 36.41 26.26 -20.83
N GLY A 186 35.68 25.79 -21.84
CA GLY A 186 36.12 25.67 -23.22
C GLY A 186 35.17 26.45 -24.11
N GLY A 187 35.59 27.61 -24.59
CA GLY A 187 34.77 28.54 -25.35
C GLY A 187 34.23 27.94 -26.65
N MET A 188 32.90 27.89 -26.77
CA MET A 188 32.20 27.55 -28.01
C MET A 188 31.35 28.76 -28.42
N ARG A 189 31.79 29.51 -29.43
CA ARG A 189 31.00 30.60 -30.03
C ARG A 189 30.04 30.02 -31.07
N ARG A 190 28.76 30.41 -30.99
CA ARG A 190 27.67 29.94 -31.85
C ARG A 190 27.48 30.89 -33.04
N HIS A 191 27.51 30.38 -34.27
CA HIS A 191 27.02 31.09 -35.45
C HIS A 191 25.85 30.32 -36.08
N GLY A 192 24.63 30.79 -35.84
CA GLY A 192 23.43 30.26 -36.48
C GLY A 192 23.12 28.78 -36.15
N HIS A 193 22.73 28.03 -37.17
CA HIS A 193 22.10 26.70 -37.07
C HIS A 193 23.05 25.52 -37.34
N LEU A 194 24.37 25.76 -37.40
CA LEU A 194 25.37 24.72 -37.60
C LEU A 194 26.31 24.61 -36.39
N PHE A 195 26.53 23.38 -35.94
CA PHE A 195 27.52 23.03 -34.94
C PHE A 195 28.76 22.52 -35.67
N VAL A 196 29.88 23.23 -35.56
CA VAL A 196 31.19 22.75 -36.01
C VAL A 196 31.90 22.17 -34.78
N VAL A 197 32.29 20.91 -34.87
CA VAL A 197 33.10 20.23 -33.86
C VAL A 197 34.54 20.23 -34.38
N ASP A 198 35.45 20.91 -33.69
CA ASP A 198 36.88 20.84 -34.02
C ASP A 198 37.38 19.40 -33.75
N GLY A 199 37.82 18.74 -34.82
CA GLY A 199 38.35 17.39 -34.78
C GLY A 199 39.74 17.36 -34.11
N GLY A 200 39.82 16.78 -32.92
CA GLY A 200 41.08 16.47 -32.27
C GLY A 200 41.69 15.18 -32.83
N LYS A 201 42.83 15.29 -33.52
CA LYS A 201 43.79 14.19 -33.68
C LYS A 201 44.65 14.11 -32.42
N SER A 202 44.71 12.94 -31.81
CA SER A 202 45.89 12.32 -31.16
C SER A 202 45.51 10.93 -30.70
#